data_AF-A0A9E2H760-F1
#
_entry.id   AF-A0A9E2H760-F1
#
_cell.length_a   1.000
_cell.length_b   1.000
_cell.length_c   1.000
_cell.angle_alpha   90.00
_cell.angle_beta   90.00
_cell.angle_gamma   90.00
#
_symmetry.space_group_name_H-M   'P 1'
#
loop_
_entity.id
_entity.type
_entity.pdbx_description
1 polymer ?
#
loop_
_entity_poly.entity_id
_entity_poly.type
_entity_poly.pdbx_seq_one_letter_code
_entity_poly.pdbx_strand_id
1 'polypeptide(L)'
;MNKKVRKEVFHELTPRAIVKELDKYIIGQDAAKKMVAIAIRNRWRRMQAPENLREEIMPNNIIMIGPTGVGKTEIARRLSKLVDAPFLKVEASKFTEVGYVGRDVESMVRDLTEYSVSMVKAQKASEVQD
;
A
#
# COMPACT_ATOMS: atom_id res chain seq x y z
N MET A 1 -2.23 -1.84 -17.78
CA MET A 1 -0.94 -2.53 -17.50
C MET A 1 -1.09 -4.06 -17.43
N ASN A 2 -0.28 -4.81 -18.21
CA ASN A 2 -0.41 -6.26 -18.37
C ASN A 2 0.13 -7.06 -17.15
N LYS A 3 -0.41 -8.27 -16.84
CA LYS A 3 0.01 -9.11 -15.69
C LYS A 3 1.52 -9.41 -15.69
N LYS A 4 2.12 -9.51 -16.87
CA LYS A 4 3.56 -9.73 -17.08
C LYS A 4 4.41 -8.54 -16.60
N VAL A 5 3.98 -7.31 -16.97
CA VAL A 5 4.63 -6.04 -16.59
C VAL A 5 4.58 -5.83 -15.06
N ARG A 6 3.44 -6.11 -14.41
CA ARG A 6 3.35 -6.04 -12.94
C ARG A 6 4.32 -7.02 -12.26
N LYS A 7 4.53 -8.21 -12.84
CA LYS A 7 5.46 -9.22 -12.30
C LYS A 7 6.92 -8.76 -12.38
N GLU A 8 7.30 -8.07 -13.47
CA GLU A 8 8.62 -7.46 -13.68
C GLU A 8 8.88 -6.30 -12.70
N VAL A 9 7.92 -5.38 -12.54
CA VAL A 9 8.02 -4.25 -11.59
C VAL A 9 8.30 -4.74 -10.17
N PHE A 10 7.57 -5.74 -9.68
CA PHE A 10 7.83 -6.27 -8.33
C PHE A 10 9.13 -7.09 -8.21
N HIS A 11 9.62 -7.68 -9.30
CA HIS A 11 10.90 -8.39 -9.31
C HIS A 11 12.05 -7.40 -9.05
N GLU A 12 12.01 -6.23 -9.70
CA GLU A 12 12.98 -5.14 -9.58
C GLU A 12 12.89 -4.38 -8.25
N LEU A 13 11.71 -4.35 -7.62
CA LEU A 13 11.48 -3.73 -6.30
C LEU A 13 12.06 -4.59 -5.16
N THR A 14 13.39 -4.67 -5.11
CA THR A 14 14.12 -5.17 -3.93
C THR A 14 13.92 -4.23 -2.74
N PRO A 15 14.06 -4.69 -1.48
CA PRO A 15 13.94 -3.80 -0.33
C PRO A 15 14.86 -2.57 -0.39
N ARG A 16 16.08 -2.73 -0.92
CA ARG A 16 17.02 -1.62 -1.13
C ARG A 16 16.53 -0.62 -2.18
N ALA A 17 15.96 -1.10 -3.29
CA ALA A 17 15.39 -0.24 -4.32
C ALA A 17 14.18 0.56 -3.79
N ILE A 18 13.31 -0.08 -3.00
CA ILE A 18 12.17 0.59 -2.37
C ILE A 18 12.66 1.69 -1.41
N VAL A 19 13.63 1.40 -0.55
CA VAL A 19 14.19 2.43 0.37
C VAL A 19 14.77 3.59 -0.43
N LYS A 20 15.58 3.31 -1.46
CA LYS A 20 16.17 4.34 -2.33
C LYS A 20 15.12 5.22 -3.00
N GLU A 21 13.98 4.64 -3.39
CA GLU A 21 12.88 5.42 -3.97
C GLU A 21 12.19 6.29 -2.93
N LEU A 22 11.97 5.77 -1.71
CA LEU A 22 11.40 6.54 -0.61
C LEU A 22 12.32 7.69 -0.16
N ASP A 23 13.64 7.50 -0.25
CA ASP A 23 14.65 8.53 0.11
C ASP A 23 14.51 9.82 -0.72
N LYS A 24 13.97 9.73 -1.94
CA LYS A 24 13.72 10.92 -2.80
C LYS A 24 12.66 11.86 -2.21
N TYR A 25 11.80 11.36 -1.34
CA TYR A 25 10.65 12.10 -0.81
C TYR A 25 10.69 12.24 0.72
N ILE A 26 11.43 11.38 1.43
CA ILE A 26 11.34 11.21 2.88
C ILE A 26 12.74 11.22 3.47
N ILE A 27 13.07 12.31 4.16
CA ILE A 27 14.37 12.52 4.79
C ILE A 27 14.40 11.77 6.13
N GLY A 28 15.44 10.95 6.36
CA GLY A 28 15.59 10.13 7.57
C GLY A 28 14.54 9.01 7.65
N GLN A 29 14.19 8.56 8.86
CA GLN A 29 13.23 7.46 9.11
C GLN A 29 13.66 6.10 8.51
N ASP A 30 14.96 5.79 8.53
CA ASP A 30 15.52 4.61 7.85
C ASP A 30 14.93 3.28 8.32
N ALA A 31 14.66 3.16 9.63
CA ALA A 31 13.99 1.99 10.19
C ALA A 31 12.58 1.79 9.60
N ALA A 32 11.79 2.87 9.51
CA ALA A 32 10.44 2.81 8.96
C ALA A 32 10.45 2.48 7.47
N LYS A 33 11.33 3.13 6.68
CA LYS A 33 11.52 2.83 5.24
C LYS A 33 11.91 1.37 5.01
N LYS A 34 12.84 0.84 5.81
CA LYS A 34 13.27 -0.56 5.75
C LYS A 34 12.13 -1.54 6.08
N MET A 35 11.36 -1.25 7.14
CA MET A 35 10.24 -2.09 7.55
C MET A 35 9.17 -2.19 6.46
N VAL A 36 8.77 -1.06 5.87
CA VAL A 36 7.76 -1.07 4.80
C VAL A 36 8.28 -1.77 3.54
N ALA A 37 9.56 -1.59 3.20
CA ALA A 37 10.19 -2.24 2.06
C ALA A 37 10.21 -3.77 2.21
N ILE A 38 10.50 -4.27 3.43
CA ILE A 38 10.44 -5.70 3.73
C ILE A 38 9.01 -6.23 3.64
N ALA A 39 8.02 -5.50 4.18
CA ALA A 39 6.62 -5.94 4.12
C ALA A 39 6.12 -6.10 2.68
N ILE A 40 6.43 -5.15 1.79
CA ILE A 40 6.11 -5.25 0.37
C ILE A 40 6.84 -6.44 -0.29
N ARG A 41 8.13 -6.62 0.00
CA ARG A 41 8.88 -7.75 -0.56
C ARG A 41 8.32 -9.10 -0.08
N ASN A 42 7.89 -9.18 1.18
CA ASN A 42 7.26 -10.37 1.72
C ASN A 42 5.91 -10.65 1.05
N ARG A 43 5.14 -9.63 0.69
CA ARG A 43 3.91 -9.80 -0.12
C ARG A 43 4.23 -10.41 -1.49
N TRP A 44 5.29 -9.97 -2.15
CA TRP A 44 5.75 -10.58 -3.40
C TRP A 44 6.21 -12.02 -3.21
N ARG A 45 7.01 -12.31 -2.17
CA ARG A 45 7.44 -13.68 -1.85
C ARG A 45 6.26 -14.61 -1.62
N ARG A 46 5.22 -14.14 -0.91
CA ARG A 46 3.97 -14.88 -0.73
C ARG A 46 3.29 -15.22 -2.06
N MET A 47 3.31 -14.31 -3.04
CA MET A 47 2.79 -14.57 -4.39
C MET A 47 3.64 -15.54 -5.22
N GLN A 48 4.80 -15.96 -4.72
CA GLN A 48 5.64 -16.98 -5.35
C GLN A 48 5.62 -18.31 -4.57
N ALA A 49 5.06 -18.31 -3.36
CA ALA A 49 4.90 -19.52 -2.58
C ALA A 49 3.88 -20.48 -3.23
N PRO A 50 4.02 -21.80 -3.00
CA PRO A 50 3.01 -22.81 -3.32
C PRO A 50 1.65 -22.45 -2.74
N GLU A 51 0.58 -22.87 -3.41
CA GLU A 51 -0.79 -22.47 -3.07
C GLU A 51 -1.19 -22.85 -1.63
N ASN A 52 -0.90 -24.08 -1.22
CA ASN A 52 -1.15 -24.56 0.15
C ASN A 52 -0.45 -23.71 1.22
N LEU A 53 0.79 -23.28 0.96
CA LEU A 53 1.54 -22.44 1.90
C LEU A 53 1.12 -20.96 1.83
N ARG A 54 0.60 -20.51 0.68
CA ARG A 54 0.25 -19.10 0.46
C ARG A 54 -0.84 -18.62 1.42
N GLU A 55 -1.84 -19.47 1.69
CA GLU A 55 -2.97 -19.15 2.57
C GLU A 55 -2.56 -19.03 4.04
N GLU A 56 -1.54 -19.80 4.46
CA GLU A 56 -1.01 -19.77 5.83
C GLU A 56 -0.15 -18.52 6.10
N ILE A 57 0.39 -17.87 5.06
CA ILE A 57 1.23 -16.69 5.20
C ILE A 57 0.37 -15.42 5.37
N MET A 58 0.20 -15.02 6.62
CA MET A 58 -0.47 -13.77 6.99
C MET A 58 0.32 -12.53 6.52
N PRO A 59 -0.37 -11.43 6.14
CA PRO A 59 0.28 -10.16 5.85
C PRO A 59 1.03 -9.59 7.06
N ASN A 60 2.20 -9.00 6.82
CA ASN A 60 2.94 -8.25 7.86
C ASN A 60 2.37 -6.83 7.97
N ASN A 61 1.37 -6.65 8.83
CA ASN A 61 0.84 -5.33 9.17
C ASN A 61 1.89 -4.51 9.92
N ILE A 62 1.87 -3.19 9.75
CA ILE A 62 2.89 -2.28 10.28
C ILE A 62 2.22 -1.27 11.21
N ILE A 63 2.76 -1.13 12.41
CA ILE A 63 2.43 -0.06 13.35
C ILE A 63 3.57 0.95 13.33
N MET A 64 3.28 2.19 12.95
CA MET A 64 4.25 3.29 12.96
C MET A 64 4.02 4.16 14.20
N ILE A 65 5.02 4.22 15.08
CA ILE A 65 4.97 5.01 16.32
C ILE A 65 5.89 6.22 16.16
N GLY A 66 5.39 7.41 16.50
CA GLY A 66 6.17 8.66 16.48
C GLY A 66 5.28 9.91 16.48
N PRO A 67 5.86 11.10 16.67
CA PRO A 67 5.10 12.35 16.73
C PRO A 67 4.48 12.72 15.37
N THR A 68 3.56 13.68 15.35
CA THR A 68 2.98 14.20 14.10
C THR A 68 4.06 14.89 13.25
N GLY A 69 3.84 14.98 11.93
CA GLY A 69 4.77 15.66 11.02
C GLY A 69 6.04 14.89 10.60
N VAL A 70 6.42 13.78 11.26
CA VAL A 70 7.66 13.04 10.95
C VAL A 70 7.62 12.16 9.68
N GLY A 71 6.53 12.21 8.91
CA GLY A 71 6.42 11.49 7.63
C GLY A 71 5.75 10.11 7.68
N LYS A 72 5.14 9.67 8.79
CA LYS A 72 4.45 8.36 8.88
C LYS A 72 3.45 8.13 7.74
N THR A 73 2.54 9.07 7.53
CA THR A 73 1.53 9.01 6.46
C THR A 73 2.16 9.11 5.07
N GLU A 74 3.25 9.88 4.94
CA GLU A 74 3.93 10.09 3.66
C GLU A 74 4.67 8.82 3.21
N ILE A 75 5.27 8.06 4.14
CA ILE A 75 5.84 6.74 3.86
C ILE A 75 4.79 5.82 3.24
N ALA A 76 3.62 5.69 3.88
CA ALA A 76 2.55 4.83 3.38
C ALA A 76 2.00 5.31 2.02
N ARG A 77 1.80 6.61 1.85
CA ARG A 77 1.30 7.23 0.62
C ARG A 77 2.29 7.11 -0.55
N ARG A 78 3.59 7.28 -0.31
CA ARG A 78 4.62 7.13 -1.36
C ARG A 78 4.80 5.67 -1.74
N LEU A 79 4.78 4.79 -0.76
CA LEU A 79 4.85 3.36 -0.98
C LEU A 79 3.70 2.86 -1.86
N SER A 80 2.45 3.30 -1.61
CA SER A 80 1.31 2.87 -2.42
C SER A 80 1.42 3.31 -3.88
N LYS A 81 1.89 4.54 -4.13
CA LYS A 81 2.18 5.02 -5.48
C LYS A 81 3.27 4.22 -6.18
N LEU A 82 4.35 3.89 -5.46
CA LEU A 82 5.47 3.12 -6.00
C LEU A 82 5.03 1.72 -6.50
N VAL A 83 4.08 1.10 -5.80
CA VAL A 83 3.62 -0.26 -6.12
C VAL A 83 2.30 -0.29 -6.89
N ASP A 84 1.82 0.86 -7.38
CA ASP A 84 0.51 1.01 -8.06
C ASP A 84 -0.64 0.35 -7.27
N ALA A 85 -0.71 0.65 -5.96
CA ALA A 85 -1.74 0.10 -5.08
C ALA A 85 -2.78 1.17 -4.66
N PRO A 86 -4.06 0.78 -4.54
CA PRO A 86 -5.07 1.67 -3.97
C PRO A 86 -4.70 2.01 -2.51
N PHE A 87 -4.97 3.25 -2.12
CA PHE A 87 -4.58 3.79 -0.81
C PHE A 87 -5.70 4.64 -0.22
N LEU A 88 -6.06 4.35 1.03
CA LEU A 88 -7.07 5.06 1.78
C LEU A 88 -6.48 5.51 3.14
N LYS A 89 -6.69 6.78 3.49
CA LYS A 89 -6.34 7.33 4.81
C LYS A 89 -7.63 7.46 5.63
N VAL A 90 -7.68 6.77 6.76
CA VAL A 90 -8.81 6.83 7.71
C VAL A 90 -8.32 7.28 9.08
N GLU A 91 -9.22 7.87 9.87
CA GLU A 91 -8.95 8.27 11.26
C GLU A 91 -9.77 7.36 12.17
N ALA A 92 -9.11 6.64 13.07
CA ALA A 92 -9.75 5.62 13.91
C ALA A 92 -10.82 6.21 14.85
N SER A 93 -10.62 7.44 15.34
CA SER A 93 -11.56 8.11 16.24
C SER A 93 -12.95 8.32 15.63
N LYS A 94 -13.06 8.37 14.29
CA LYS A 94 -14.33 8.49 13.56
C LYS A 94 -15.27 7.30 13.75
N PHE A 95 -14.74 6.16 14.21
CA PHE A 95 -15.51 4.93 14.44
C PHE A 95 -15.84 4.71 15.92
N THR A 96 -15.32 5.55 16.81
CA THR A 96 -15.54 5.46 18.27
C THR A 96 -16.31 6.66 18.82
N GLU A 97 -16.48 7.75 18.06
CA GLU A 97 -17.28 8.90 18.47
C GLU A 97 -18.76 8.50 18.60
N VAL A 98 -19.27 8.58 19.82
CA VAL A 98 -20.62 8.18 20.24
C VAL A 98 -21.65 8.97 19.43
N GLY A 99 -22.40 8.29 18.55
CA GLY A 99 -23.69 8.81 18.05
C GLY A 99 -23.86 8.98 16.54
N TYR A 100 -22.93 8.60 15.67
CA TYR A 100 -23.21 8.62 14.23
C TYR A 100 -23.66 7.25 13.71
N VAL A 101 -24.97 7.09 13.54
CA VAL A 101 -25.58 5.99 12.77
C VAL A 101 -25.18 6.17 11.29
N GLY A 102 -23.97 5.76 10.89
CA GLY A 102 -23.59 5.90 9.48
C GLY A 102 -22.15 5.63 9.05
N ARG A 103 -21.15 5.61 9.95
CA ARG A 103 -19.78 5.18 9.57
C ARG A 103 -19.44 3.84 10.17
N ASP A 104 -19.80 2.82 9.41
CA ASP A 104 -19.43 1.43 9.63
C ASP A 104 -17.95 1.19 9.28
N VAL A 105 -17.27 0.34 10.04
CA VAL A 105 -15.89 -0.12 9.77
C VAL A 105 -15.78 -0.71 8.37
N GLU A 106 -16.85 -1.34 7.87
CA GLU A 106 -16.91 -1.86 6.50
C GLU A 106 -16.76 -0.76 5.42
N SER A 107 -17.13 0.49 5.72
CA SER A 107 -16.96 1.61 4.78
C SER A 107 -15.51 1.78 4.34
N MET A 108 -14.54 1.44 5.20
CA MET A 108 -13.11 1.50 4.83
C MET A 108 -12.77 0.58 3.65
N VAL A 109 -13.37 -0.61 3.62
CA VAL A 109 -13.16 -1.57 2.52
C VAL A 109 -13.92 -1.14 1.27
N ARG A 110 -15.14 -0.59 1.43
CA ARG A 110 -15.94 -0.07 0.32
C ARG A 110 -15.22 1.10 -0.38
N ASP A 111 -14.76 2.08 0.38
CA ASP A 111 -14.02 3.24 -0.12
C ASP A 111 -12.73 2.79 -0.84
N LEU A 112 -11.94 1.89 -0.24
CA LEU A 112 -10.72 1.38 -0.86
C LEU A 112 -11.01 0.65 -2.18
N THR A 113 -12.11 -0.08 -2.25
CA THR A 113 -12.55 -0.78 -3.46
C THR A 113 -12.97 0.20 -4.55
N GLU A 114 -13.73 1.24 -4.19
CA GLU A 114 -14.14 2.30 -5.11
C GLU A 114 -12.93 3.07 -5.67
N TYR A 115 -11.94 3.37 -4.84
CA TYR A 115 -10.67 3.94 -5.29
C TYR A 115 -9.93 3.00 -6.26
N SER A 116 -9.91 1.70 -5.98
CA SER A 116 -9.28 0.71 -6.88
C SER A 116 -9.97 0.65 -8.24
N VAL A 117 -11.31 0.67 -8.26
CA VAL A 117 -12.09 0.66 -9.51
C VAL A 117 -11.83 1.93 -10.31
N SER A 118 -11.84 3.09 -9.65
CA SER A 118 -11.57 4.38 -10.28
C SER A 118 -10.17 4.43 -10.89
N MET A 119 -9.16 3.91 -10.17
CA MET A 119 -7.78 3.81 -10.64
C MET A 119 -7.68 2.96 -11.92
N VAL A 120 -8.34 1.81 -11.98
CA VAL A 120 -8.35 0.95 -13.17
C VAL A 120 -9.11 1.58 -14.33
N LYS A 121 -10.26 2.24 -14.07
CA LYS A 121 -11.01 2.97 -15.09
C LYS A 121 -10.16 4.07 -15.74
N ALA A 122 -9.43 4.85 -14.94
CA ALA A 122 -8.53 5.88 -15.43
C ALA A 122 -7.41 5.30 -16.30
N GLN A 123 -6.75 4.23 -15.84
CA GLN A 123 -5.72 3.52 -16.62
C GLN A 123 -6.25 2.99 -17.97
N LYS A 124 -7.50 2.50 -17.99
CA LYS A 124 -8.12 1.97 -19.21
C LYS A 124 -8.57 3.07 -20.17
N ALA A 125 -9.03 4.20 -19.66
CA ALA A 125 -9.38 5.35 -20.48
C ALA A 125 -8.13 5.92 -21.19
N SER A 126 -6.99 6.00 -20.50
CA SER A 126 -5.74 6.45 -21.13
C SER A 126 -5.23 5.48 -22.21
N GLU A 127 -5.35 4.16 -22.00
CA GLU A 127 -4.94 3.15 -23.00
C GLU A 127 -5.71 3.22 -24.34
N VAL A 128 -6.87 3.90 -24.39
CA VAL A 128 -7.71 4.03 -25.59
C VAL A 128 -7.50 5.38 -26.29
N GLN A 129 -6.93 6.37 -25.60
CA GLN A 129 -6.63 7.68 -26.16
C GLN A 129 -5.30 7.72 -26.92
N ASP A 130 -4.42 6.74 -26.66
CA ASP A 130 -3.16 6.49 -27.38
C ASP A 130 -3.38 5.51 -28.55
#